data_AF-A0A2G9ME68-F1
#
_entry.id   AF-A0A2G9ME68-F1
#
_cell.length_a   1.000
_cell.length_b   1.000
_cell.length_c   1.000
_cell.angle_alpha   90.00
_cell.angle_beta   90.00
_cell.angle_gamma   90.00
#
_symmetry.space_group_name_H-M   'P 1'
#
loop_
_entity.id
_entity.type
_entity.pdbx_description
1 polymer ?
#
loop_
_entity_poly.entity_id
_entity_poly.type
_entity_poly.pdbx_seq_one_letter_code
_entity_poly.pdbx_strand_id
1 'polypeptide(L)'
;MKFKFGEMINRKEALAVLILLVGIMINGYFVSAVNGNSTLADAEKCLSGAKDNMQELIDNGFNTERVSDVIKNAESVLNAQKALEELDKKSDYTLVLSYCREVGSIRSLAYESRDMLYSLEKTYEEFKSKTGKMGGINVSDIDSLVNEARQEVSDERYEKAIEKIPDFERQIIDREAEITTMNLFYSSVTRGLKEFVADNYLMILGVLVLALVFYVMYRARIKQSIILRKIKKLETEKEVLRDLIKKTQKDYFQYGKIPEGIYNIRTKRFAELIRDIDRQIPLLNEQLVKLNVQLKETIKKEEKLGRVEEFIHREKKVQRAKRNSKKLRKKR
;
A
#
# COMPACT_ATOMS: atom_id res chain seq x y z
N MET A 1 -10.03 28.12 11.91
CA MET A 1 -10.70 29.16 11.11
C MET A 1 -12.16 28.76 10.93
N LYS A 2 -13.10 29.51 11.53
CA LYS A 2 -14.55 29.30 11.35
C LYS A 2 -14.99 30.18 10.18
N PHE A 3 -15.23 29.59 9.01
CA PHE A 3 -15.83 30.32 7.89
C PHE A 3 -17.29 30.63 8.24
N LYS A 4 -17.57 31.90 8.54
CA LYS A 4 -18.92 32.45 8.64
C LYS A 4 -19.46 32.64 7.22
N PHE A 5 -20.03 31.60 6.63
CA PHE A 5 -20.90 31.71 5.46
C PHE A 5 -22.27 32.16 5.96
N GLY A 6 -22.43 33.47 6.10
CA GLY A 6 -23.62 34.09 6.66
C GLY A 6 -23.84 35.47 6.08
N GLU A 7 -23.65 35.61 4.77
CA GLU A 7 -24.23 36.72 4.04
C GLU A 7 -25.63 36.31 3.59
N MET A 8 -26.60 37.09 4.07
CA MET A 8 -28.02 36.95 3.80
C MET A 8 -28.25 37.11 2.29
N ILE A 9 -28.32 35.98 1.57
CA ILE A 9 -28.91 35.98 0.23
C ILE A 9 -30.31 36.57 0.39
N ASN A 10 -30.52 37.72 -0.27
CA ASN A 10 -31.75 38.46 -0.19
C ASN A 10 -32.90 37.53 -0.59
N ARG A 11 -33.92 37.39 0.26
CA ARG A 11 -35.02 36.42 0.05
C ARG A 11 -35.64 36.52 -1.35
N LYS A 12 -35.60 37.72 -1.96
CA LYS A 12 -36.07 37.98 -3.32
C LYS A 12 -35.16 37.38 -4.41
N GLU A 13 -33.84 37.40 -4.21
CA GLU A 13 -32.87 36.81 -5.14
C GLU A 13 -32.86 35.29 -5.05
N ALA A 14 -32.95 34.73 -3.84
CA ALA A 14 -33.11 33.27 -3.67
C ALA A 14 -34.39 32.75 -4.35
N LEU A 15 -35.48 33.50 -4.26
CA LEU A 15 -36.76 33.14 -4.89
C LEU A 15 -36.72 33.29 -6.41
N ALA A 16 -36.01 34.30 -6.94
CA ALA A 16 -35.79 34.46 -8.38
C ALA A 16 -34.93 33.32 -8.97
N VAL A 17 -33.87 32.90 -8.28
CA VAL A 17 -33.04 31.75 -8.70
C VAL A 17 -33.83 30.44 -8.64
N LEU A 18 -34.68 30.27 -7.62
CA LEU A 18 -35.56 29.10 -7.53
C LEU A 18 -36.60 29.06 -8.67
N ILE A 19 -37.21 30.20 -9.00
CA ILE A 19 -38.16 30.30 -10.12
C ILE A 19 -37.46 30.06 -11.46
N LEU A 20 -36.22 30.53 -11.62
CA LEU A 20 -35.43 30.29 -12.84
C LEU A 20 -35.07 28.80 -12.97
N LEU A 21 -34.64 28.15 -11.89
CA LEU A 21 -34.35 26.70 -11.87
C LEU A 21 -35.60 25.85 -12.12
N VAL A 22 -36.75 26.23 -11.53
CA VAL A 22 -38.03 25.57 -11.79
C VAL A 22 -38.51 25.84 -13.23
N GLY A 23 -38.31 27.03 -13.76
CA GLY A 23 -38.62 27.37 -15.16
C GLY A 23 -37.78 26.59 -16.17
N ILE A 24 -36.49 26.33 -15.86
CA ILE A 24 -35.62 25.47 -16.68
C ILE A 24 -36.05 24.00 -16.57
N MET A 25 -36.45 23.54 -15.38
CA MET A 25 -37.01 22.20 -15.18
C MET A 25 -38.34 22.00 -15.94
N ILE A 26 -39.21 23.01 -15.99
CA ILE A 26 -40.52 22.89 -16.68
C ILE A 26 -40.37 22.92 -18.21
N ASN A 27 -39.37 23.64 -18.74
CA ASN A 27 -39.13 23.67 -20.19
C ASN A 27 -38.38 22.43 -20.72
N GLY A 28 -37.79 21.61 -19.85
CA GLY A 28 -37.07 20.39 -20.23
C GLY A 28 -37.94 19.16 -20.57
N TYR A 29 -39.25 19.21 -20.33
CA TYR A 29 -40.15 18.05 -20.51
C TYR A 29 -41.06 18.08 -21.74
N PHE A 30 -40.86 19.00 -22.68
CA PHE A 30 -41.38 18.82 -24.04
C PHE A 30 -40.48 17.83 -24.80
N VAL A 31 -40.42 16.59 -24.30
CA VAL A 31 -40.07 15.44 -25.13
C VAL A 31 -41.26 15.30 -26.07
N SER A 32 -41.10 15.82 -27.28
CA SER A 32 -42.02 15.60 -28.38
C SER A 32 -42.18 14.08 -28.54
N ALA A 33 -43.28 13.54 -28.01
CA ALA A 33 -43.75 12.22 -28.38
C ALA A 33 -44.11 12.30 -29.86
N VAL A 34 -43.13 12.00 -30.71
CA VAL A 34 -43.33 11.83 -32.14
C VAL A 34 -44.20 10.59 -32.29
N ASN A 35 -45.52 10.78 -32.20
CA ASN A 35 -46.55 9.82 -32.61
C ASN A 35 -46.63 9.77 -34.15
N GLY A 36 -45.50 9.93 -34.84
CA GLY A 36 -45.41 9.63 -36.25
C GLY A 36 -45.40 8.12 -36.37
N ASN A 37 -46.41 7.55 -37.02
CA ASN A 37 -46.36 6.15 -37.45
C ASN A 37 -45.02 5.95 -38.17
N SER A 38 -44.11 5.19 -37.57
CA SER A 38 -42.82 4.85 -38.15
C SER A 38 -43.07 4.13 -39.46
N THR A 39 -42.55 4.64 -40.58
CA THR A 39 -42.75 4.02 -41.88
C THR A 39 -41.71 2.92 -42.13
N LEU A 40 -42.03 1.97 -43.00
CA LEU A 40 -41.08 0.96 -43.45
C LEU A 40 -39.79 1.59 -44.00
N ALA A 41 -39.94 2.67 -44.79
CA ALA A 41 -38.81 3.39 -45.37
C ALA A 41 -37.88 3.98 -44.30
N ASP A 42 -38.43 4.51 -43.20
CA ASP A 42 -37.64 5.00 -42.07
C ASP A 42 -36.85 3.86 -41.42
N ALA A 43 -37.47 2.70 -41.24
CA ALA A 43 -36.85 1.52 -40.63
C ALA A 43 -35.70 0.96 -41.50
N GLU A 44 -35.89 0.86 -42.81
CA GLU A 44 -34.84 0.42 -43.74
C GLU A 44 -33.65 1.39 -43.80
N LYS A 45 -33.95 2.69 -43.87
CA LYS A 45 -32.91 3.74 -43.85
C LYS A 45 -32.13 3.71 -42.54
N CYS A 46 -32.83 3.54 -41.42
CA CYS A 46 -32.25 3.40 -40.09
C CYS A 46 -31.30 2.21 -40.00
N LEU A 47 -31.72 1.06 -40.52
CA LEU A 47 -30.92 -0.17 -40.52
C LEU A 47 -29.68 -0.03 -41.41
N SER A 48 -29.80 0.62 -42.57
CA SER A 48 -28.63 0.95 -43.40
C SER A 48 -27.63 1.81 -42.63
N GLY A 49 -28.09 2.87 -41.97
CA GLY A 49 -27.22 3.72 -41.15
C GLY A 49 -26.58 2.99 -39.96
N ALA A 50 -27.28 2.00 -39.37
CA ALA A 50 -26.71 1.15 -38.34
C ALA A 50 -25.58 0.26 -38.88
N LYS A 51 -25.71 -0.27 -40.10
CA LYS A 51 -24.64 -1.01 -40.78
C LYS A 51 -23.45 -0.13 -41.12
N ASP A 52 -23.69 1.11 -41.56
CA ASP A 52 -22.63 2.09 -41.80
C ASP A 52 -21.87 2.41 -40.50
N ASN A 53 -22.58 2.60 -39.38
CA ASN A 53 -21.98 2.78 -38.06
C ASN A 53 -21.12 1.57 -37.63
N MET A 54 -21.59 0.35 -37.87
CA MET A 54 -20.81 -0.86 -37.58
C MET A 54 -19.55 -0.94 -38.46
N GLN A 55 -19.67 -0.64 -39.76
CA GLN A 55 -18.53 -0.64 -40.66
C GLN A 55 -17.49 0.40 -40.24
N GLU A 56 -17.94 1.59 -39.82
CA GLU A 56 -17.04 2.62 -39.29
C GLU A 56 -16.29 2.15 -38.04
N LEU A 57 -16.95 1.42 -37.14
CA LEU A 57 -16.30 0.82 -35.96
C LEU A 57 -15.26 -0.22 -36.37
N ILE A 58 -15.57 -1.09 -37.34
CA ILE A 58 -14.62 -2.07 -37.91
C ILE A 58 -13.41 -1.36 -38.52
N ASP A 59 -13.64 -0.32 -39.32
CA ASP A 59 -12.59 0.45 -40.00
C ASP A 59 -11.66 1.15 -38.99
N ASN A 60 -12.18 1.47 -37.79
CA ASN A 60 -11.44 2.06 -36.69
C ASN A 60 -10.85 1.02 -35.71
N GLY A 61 -10.97 -0.27 -36.00
CA GLY A 61 -10.37 -1.36 -35.21
C GLY A 61 -11.10 -1.68 -33.91
N PHE A 62 -12.37 -1.29 -33.76
CA PHE A 62 -13.19 -1.70 -32.63
C PHE A 62 -13.71 -3.13 -32.81
N ASN A 63 -13.94 -3.82 -31.68
CA ASN A 63 -14.75 -5.02 -31.67
C ASN A 63 -16.22 -4.64 -31.94
N THR A 64 -16.95 -5.48 -32.67
CA THR A 64 -18.33 -5.19 -33.11
C THR A 64 -19.27 -6.37 -32.92
N GLU A 65 -18.98 -7.28 -31.98
CA GLU A 65 -19.82 -8.44 -31.69
C GLU A 65 -21.19 -8.01 -31.15
N ARG A 66 -21.23 -7.11 -30.15
CA ARG A 66 -22.50 -6.59 -29.59
C ARG A 66 -23.29 -5.84 -30.65
N VAL A 67 -22.63 -5.00 -31.43
CA VAL A 67 -23.26 -4.21 -32.51
C VAL A 67 -23.85 -5.13 -33.58
N SER A 68 -23.11 -6.15 -33.99
CA SER A 68 -23.54 -7.14 -34.97
C SER A 68 -24.82 -7.86 -34.51
N ASP A 69 -24.87 -8.25 -33.23
CA ASP A 69 -26.04 -8.94 -32.68
C ASP A 69 -27.28 -8.03 -32.57
N VAL A 70 -27.09 -6.75 -32.20
CA VAL A 70 -28.18 -5.76 -32.21
C VAL A 70 -28.72 -5.56 -33.64
N ILE A 71 -27.85 -5.50 -34.65
CA ILE A 71 -28.25 -5.38 -36.06
C ILE A 71 -29.01 -6.62 -36.54
N LYS A 72 -28.54 -7.84 -36.23
CA LYS A 72 -29.24 -9.09 -36.57
C LYS A 72 -30.64 -9.14 -35.95
N ASN A 73 -30.77 -8.70 -34.70
CA ASN A 73 -32.07 -8.62 -34.02
C ASN A 73 -32.98 -7.60 -34.71
N ALA A 74 -32.45 -6.44 -35.11
CA ALA A 74 -33.19 -5.44 -35.86
C ALA A 74 -33.66 -5.96 -37.23
N GLU A 75 -32.83 -6.70 -37.97
CA GLU A 75 -33.18 -7.36 -39.23
C GLU A 75 -34.29 -8.39 -39.06
N SER A 76 -34.19 -9.23 -38.03
CA SER A 76 -35.20 -10.24 -37.72
C SER A 76 -36.57 -9.60 -37.44
N VAL A 77 -36.58 -8.53 -36.62
CA VAL A 77 -37.81 -7.79 -36.32
C VAL A 77 -38.36 -7.08 -37.57
N LEU A 78 -37.50 -6.45 -38.37
CA LEU A 78 -37.90 -5.78 -39.62
C LEU A 78 -38.59 -6.77 -40.58
N ASN A 79 -38.00 -7.95 -40.78
CA ASN A 79 -38.56 -8.99 -41.64
C ASN A 79 -39.90 -9.52 -41.12
N ALA A 80 -40.05 -9.67 -39.81
CA ALA A 80 -41.32 -10.07 -39.20
C ALA A 80 -42.41 -9.00 -39.41
N GLN A 81 -42.08 -7.72 -39.30
CA GLN A 81 -43.02 -6.61 -39.52
C GLN A 81 -43.43 -6.49 -40.99
N LYS A 82 -42.50 -6.69 -41.93
CA LYS A 82 -42.81 -6.76 -43.37
C LYS A 82 -43.82 -7.88 -43.67
N ALA A 83 -43.61 -9.07 -43.11
CA ALA A 83 -44.53 -10.20 -43.28
C ALA A 83 -45.93 -9.93 -42.70
N LEU A 84 -46.05 -9.12 -41.63
CA LEU A 84 -47.35 -8.70 -41.11
C LEU A 84 -48.05 -7.72 -42.05
N GLU A 85 -47.30 -6.78 -42.63
CA GLU A 85 -47.82 -5.80 -43.58
C GLU A 85 -48.31 -6.46 -44.87
N GLU A 86 -47.60 -7.49 -45.37
CA GLU A 86 -48.02 -8.33 -46.51
C GLU A 86 -49.34 -9.09 -46.26
N LEU A 87 -49.69 -9.32 -44.99
CA LEU A 87 -50.95 -9.95 -44.57
C LEU A 87 -52.05 -8.92 -44.26
N ASP A 88 -51.89 -7.66 -44.69
CA ASP A 88 -52.77 -6.52 -44.39
C ASP A 88 -52.98 -6.30 -42.88
N LYS A 89 -52.01 -6.70 -42.04
CA LYS A 89 -52.02 -6.45 -40.59
C LYS A 89 -51.26 -5.17 -40.26
N LYS A 90 -51.65 -4.52 -39.17
CA LYS A 90 -50.96 -3.31 -38.67
C LYS A 90 -49.52 -3.66 -38.27
N SER A 91 -48.54 -3.10 -38.97
CA SER A 91 -47.11 -3.17 -38.63
C SER A 91 -46.69 -2.05 -37.67
N ASP A 92 -45.67 -2.32 -36.86
CA ASP A 92 -45.04 -1.35 -35.96
C ASP A 92 -43.51 -1.50 -36.01
N TYR A 93 -42.85 -0.48 -36.56
CA TYR A 93 -41.39 -0.45 -36.75
C TYR A 93 -40.64 0.25 -35.60
N THR A 94 -41.33 0.64 -34.53
CA THR A 94 -40.73 1.36 -33.40
C THR A 94 -39.56 0.60 -32.76
N LEU A 95 -39.66 -0.73 -32.66
CA LEU A 95 -38.62 -1.58 -32.08
C LEU A 95 -37.36 -1.66 -32.97
N VAL A 96 -37.51 -1.65 -34.30
CA VAL A 96 -36.37 -1.58 -35.23
C VAL A 96 -35.62 -0.26 -35.03
N LEU A 97 -36.36 0.85 -34.94
CA LEU A 97 -35.79 2.16 -34.70
C LEU A 97 -35.07 2.25 -33.34
N SER A 98 -35.55 1.57 -32.29
CA SER A 98 -34.82 1.53 -31.01
C SER A 98 -33.50 0.78 -31.11
N TYR A 99 -33.43 -0.33 -31.86
CA TYR A 99 -32.17 -1.04 -32.06
C TYR A 99 -31.14 -0.20 -32.84
N CYS A 100 -31.55 0.55 -33.87
CA CYS A 100 -30.59 1.45 -34.54
C CYS A 100 -30.07 2.54 -33.60
N ARG A 101 -30.95 3.09 -32.72
CA ARG A 101 -30.53 4.08 -31.72
C ARG A 101 -29.53 3.50 -30.74
N GLU A 102 -29.74 2.24 -30.33
CA GLU A 102 -28.79 1.50 -29.49
C GLU A 102 -27.43 1.37 -30.19
N VAL A 103 -27.39 0.98 -31.48
CA VAL A 103 -26.15 0.93 -32.28
C VAL A 103 -25.44 2.30 -32.30
N GLY A 104 -26.21 3.38 -32.51
CA GLY A 104 -25.67 4.74 -32.46
C GLY A 104 -25.09 5.11 -31.09
N SER A 105 -25.74 4.68 -30.00
CA SER A 105 -25.25 4.87 -28.63
C SER A 105 -23.97 4.08 -28.37
N ILE A 106 -23.91 2.81 -28.78
CA ILE A 106 -22.72 1.97 -28.64
C ILE A 106 -21.55 2.59 -29.40
N ARG A 107 -21.77 3.07 -30.63
CA ARG A 107 -20.76 3.79 -31.42
C ARG A 107 -20.22 5.00 -30.65
N SER A 108 -21.11 5.84 -30.11
CA SER A 108 -20.70 7.03 -29.35
C SER A 108 -19.85 6.66 -28.13
N LEU A 109 -20.28 5.66 -27.36
CA LEU A 109 -19.57 5.17 -26.17
C LEU A 109 -18.21 4.55 -26.53
N ALA A 110 -18.12 3.85 -27.66
CA ALA A 110 -16.86 3.28 -28.14
C ALA A 110 -15.80 4.36 -28.40
N TYR A 111 -16.18 5.43 -29.10
CA TYR A 111 -15.28 6.55 -29.36
C TYR A 111 -14.90 7.30 -28.08
N GLU A 112 -15.87 7.61 -27.22
CA GLU A 112 -15.63 8.29 -25.94
C GLU A 112 -14.68 7.49 -25.05
N SER A 113 -14.94 6.19 -24.88
CA SER A 113 -14.09 5.31 -24.07
C SER A 113 -12.68 5.15 -24.65
N ARG A 114 -12.51 5.14 -25.98
CA ARG A 114 -11.20 5.12 -26.64
C ARG A 114 -10.41 6.39 -26.35
N ASP A 115 -11.05 7.55 -26.46
CA ASP A 115 -10.40 8.84 -26.22
C ASP A 115 -9.98 8.98 -24.75
N MET A 116 -10.83 8.53 -23.82
CA MET A 116 -10.50 8.46 -22.39
C MET A 116 -9.37 7.47 -22.10
N LEU A 117 -9.40 6.28 -22.71
CA LEU A 117 -8.34 5.29 -22.54
C LEU A 117 -6.99 5.84 -23.04
N TYR A 118 -6.99 6.55 -24.17
CA TYR A 118 -5.78 7.20 -24.70
C TYR A 118 -5.21 8.25 -23.72
N SER A 119 -6.07 9.06 -23.09
CA SER A 119 -5.66 10.00 -22.03
C SER A 119 -5.01 9.29 -20.85
N LEU A 120 -5.65 8.22 -20.36
CA LEU A 120 -5.15 7.41 -19.26
C LEU A 120 -3.80 6.79 -19.59
N GLU A 121 -3.65 6.18 -20.76
CA GLU A 121 -2.40 5.56 -21.20
C GLU A 121 -1.25 6.57 -21.28
N LYS A 122 -1.51 7.77 -21.81
CA LYS A 122 -0.51 8.84 -21.86
C LYS A 122 -0.08 9.26 -20.46
N THR A 123 -1.04 9.47 -19.56
CA THR A 123 -0.78 9.83 -18.15
C THR A 123 0.03 8.74 -17.45
N TYR A 124 -0.31 7.48 -17.69
CA TYR A 124 0.41 6.33 -17.16
C TYR A 124 1.85 6.22 -17.70
N GLU A 125 2.09 6.42 -19.00
CA GLU A 125 3.44 6.39 -19.57
C GLU A 125 4.32 7.52 -19.03
N GLU A 126 3.75 8.72 -18.87
CA GLU A 126 4.43 9.84 -18.21
C GLU A 126 4.83 9.48 -16.77
N PHE A 127 3.89 8.93 -15.99
CA PHE A 127 4.12 8.43 -14.63
C PHE A 127 5.20 7.34 -14.59
N LYS A 128 5.13 6.35 -15.49
CA LYS A 128 6.09 5.25 -15.59
C LYS A 128 7.50 5.75 -15.94
N SER A 129 7.61 6.74 -16.83
CA SER A 129 8.91 7.33 -17.19
C SER A 129 9.56 8.08 -16.02
N LYS A 130 8.75 8.75 -15.18
CA LYS A 130 9.21 9.48 -13.99
C LYS A 130 9.67 8.51 -12.91
N THR A 131 8.87 7.47 -12.65
CA THR A 131 9.14 6.47 -11.60
C THR A 131 10.26 5.50 -11.97
N GLY A 132 10.39 5.13 -13.24
CA GLY A 132 11.48 4.27 -13.73
C GLY A 132 12.87 4.85 -13.47
N LYS A 133 13.02 6.17 -13.48
CA LYS A 133 14.29 6.85 -13.15
C LYS A 133 14.65 6.79 -11.66
N MET A 134 13.65 6.55 -10.80
CA MET A 134 13.84 6.56 -9.34
C MET A 134 14.21 5.19 -8.77
N GLY A 135 14.06 4.12 -9.55
CA GLY A 135 14.49 2.77 -9.21
C GLY A 135 13.70 2.14 -8.04
N GLY A 136 12.97 1.06 -8.30
CA GLY A 136 12.41 0.20 -7.25
C GLY A 136 11.05 0.59 -6.68
N ILE A 137 10.32 1.50 -7.32
CA ILE A 137 8.91 1.74 -6.99
C ILE A 137 8.07 0.67 -7.71
N ASN A 138 7.31 -0.10 -6.93
CA ASN A 138 6.41 -1.10 -7.49
C ASN A 138 5.21 -0.38 -8.13
N VAL A 139 5.09 -0.48 -9.45
CA VAL A 139 3.97 0.07 -10.23
C VAL A 139 2.94 -0.98 -10.65
N SER A 140 3.11 -2.24 -10.20
CA SER A 140 2.24 -3.35 -10.62
C SER A 140 0.75 -3.13 -10.34
N ASP A 141 0.41 -2.45 -9.25
CA ASP A 141 -0.98 -2.11 -8.93
C ASP A 141 -1.57 -1.20 -10.01
N ILE A 142 -0.83 -0.18 -10.46
CA ILE A 142 -1.27 0.74 -11.52
C ILE A 142 -1.31 0.05 -12.89
N ASP A 143 -0.34 -0.82 -13.18
CA ASP A 143 -0.32 -1.62 -14.42
C ASP A 143 -1.60 -2.45 -14.54
N SER A 144 -2.09 -2.99 -13.42
CA SER A 144 -3.32 -3.78 -13.39
C SER A 144 -4.56 -2.95 -13.72
N LEU A 145 -4.65 -1.71 -13.23
CA LEU A 145 -5.77 -0.79 -13.50
C LEU A 145 -5.82 -0.39 -14.98
N VAL A 146 -4.67 -0.04 -15.58
CA VAL A 146 -4.61 0.33 -17.00
C VAL A 146 -4.97 -0.86 -17.90
N ASN A 147 -4.51 -2.06 -17.54
CA ASN A 147 -4.88 -3.27 -18.28
C ASN A 147 -6.35 -3.63 -18.11
N GLU A 148 -6.95 -3.39 -16.94
CA GLU A 148 -8.38 -3.53 -16.73
C GLU A 148 -9.17 -2.59 -17.65
N ALA A 149 -8.78 -1.30 -17.73
CA ALA A 149 -9.43 -0.35 -18.64
C ALA A 149 -9.33 -0.78 -20.12
N ARG A 150 -8.16 -1.26 -20.55
CA ARG A 150 -7.97 -1.84 -21.89
C ARG A 150 -8.91 -3.01 -22.15
N GLN A 151 -9.04 -3.90 -21.16
CA GLN A 151 -9.91 -5.06 -21.27
C GLN A 151 -11.39 -4.66 -21.32
N GLU A 152 -11.84 -3.70 -20.51
CA GLU A 152 -13.22 -3.21 -20.54
C GLU A 152 -13.59 -2.61 -21.92
N VAL A 153 -12.67 -1.86 -22.56
CA VAL A 153 -12.86 -1.34 -23.92
C VAL A 153 -12.84 -2.46 -24.96
N SER A 154 -11.92 -3.42 -24.83
CA SER A 154 -11.82 -4.57 -25.74
C SER A 154 -13.04 -5.50 -25.67
N ASP A 155 -13.64 -5.64 -24.49
CA ASP A 155 -14.82 -6.48 -24.22
C ASP A 155 -16.14 -5.76 -24.55
N GLU A 156 -16.09 -4.60 -25.22
CA GLU A 156 -17.26 -3.75 -25.57
C GLU A 156 -18.10 -3.29 -24.36
N ARG A 157 -17.47 -3.23 -23.17
CA ARG A 157 -18.07 -2.73 -21.91
C ARG A 157 -17.72 -1.26 -21.70
N TYR A 158 -17.98 -0.44 -22.72
CA TYR A 158 -17.59 0.97 -22.78
C TYR A 158 -18.13 1.81 -21.62
N GLU A 159 -19.37 1.52 -21.18
CA GLU A 159 -20.01 2.22 -20.07
C GLU A 159 -19.19 2.06 -18.78
N LYS A 160 -18.67 0.85 -18.53
CA LYS A 160 -17.81 0.58 -17.36
C LYS A 160 -16.44 1.23 -17.49
N ALA A 161 -15.87 1.24 -18.71
CA ALA A 161 -14.59 1.89 -18.96
C ALA A 161 -14.68 3.40 -18.65
N ILE A 162 -15.72 4.07 -19.18
CA ILE A 162 -15.97 5.51 -18.95
C ILE A 162 -16.15 5.82 -17.47
N GLU A 163 -16.83 4.96 -16.71
CA GLU A 163 -17.00 5.12 -15.27
C GLU A 163 -15.68 4.96 -14.48
N LYS A 164 -14.87 3.95 -14.83
CA LYS A 164 -13.66 3.58 -14.05
C LYS A 164 -12.42 4.42 -14.39
N ILE A 165 -12.24 4.83 -15.64
CA ILE A 165 -11.02 5.53 -16.10
C ILE A 165 -10.69 6.77 -15.23
N PRO A 166 -11.65 7.66 -14.89
CA PRO A 166 -11.35 8.82 -14.04
C PRO A 166 -10.82 8.44 -12.65
N ASP A 167 -11.29 7.33 -12.08
CA ASP A 167 -10.80 6.84 -10.79
C ASP A 167 -9.41 6.23 -10.90
N PHE A 168 -9.06 5.64 -12.05
CA PHE A 168 -7.70 5.17 -12.33
C PHE A 168 -6.73 6.36 -12.51
N GLU A 169 -7.13 7.40 -13.24
CA GLU A 169 -6.35 8.63 -13.37
C GLU A 169 -6.08 9.28 -12.00
N ARG A 170 -7.09 9.36 -11.12
CA ARG A 170 -6.91 9.85 -9.74
C ARG A 170 -5.89 9.03 -8.96
N GLN A 171 -5.96 7.70 -9.05
CA GLN A 171 -4.99 6.84 -8.38
C GLN A 171 -3.56 7.05 -8.90
N ILE A 172 -3.38 7.29 -10.20
CA ILE A 172 -2.06 7.64 -10.76
C ILE A 172 -1.57 8.97 -10.18
N ILE A 173 -2.43 9.99 -10.13
CA ILE A 173 -2.12 11.31 -9.58
C ILE A 173 -1.75 11.22 -8.09
N ASP A 174 -2.52 10.48 -7.30
CA ASP A 174 -2.28 10.29 -5.88
C ASP A 174 -0.94 9.58 -5.64
N ARG A 175 -0.63 8.53 -6.41
CA ARG A 175 0.68 7.86 -6.35
C ARG A 175 1.81 8.76 -6.77
N GLU A 176 1.62 9.57 -7.82
CA GLU A 176 2.64 10.55 -8.23
C GLU A 176 2.91 11.58 -7.13
N ALA A 177 1.86 12.05 -6.44
CA ALA A 177 1.98 12.98 -5.33
C ALA A 177 2.70 12.35 -4.12
N GLU A 178 2.40 11.09 -3.78
CA GLU A 178 3.10 10.32 -2.74
C GLU A 178 4.60 10.21 -3.04
N ILE A 179 4.94 9.83 -4.27
CA ILE A 179 6.33 9.67 -4.72
C ILE A 179 7.06 11.01 -4.71
N THR A 180 6.42 12.06 -5.21
CA THR A 180 6.97 13.43 -5.19
C THR A 180 7.22 13.89 -3.76
N THR A 181 6.26 13.67 -2.86
CA THR A 181 6.39 14.00 -1.43
C THR A 181 7.52 13.21 -0.78
N MET A 182 7.64 11.92 -1.08
CA MET A 182 8.72 11.07 -0.56
C MET A 182 10.10 11.52 -1.06
N ASN A 183 10.22 11.93 -2.32
CA ASN A 183 11.47 12.46 -2.88
C ASN A 183 11.85 13.82 -2.28
N LEU A 184 10.88 14.71 -2.11
CA LEU A 184 11.09 16.00 -1.43
C LEU A 184 11.51 15.77 0.02
N PHE A 185 10.86 14.83 0.71
CA PHE A 185 11.23 14.44 2.07
C PHE A 185 12.65 13.87 2.11
N TYR A 186 12.98 12.90 1.25
CA TYR A 186 14.30 12.28 1.23
C TYR A 186 15.40 13.30 0.90
N SER A 187 15.21 14.14 -0.12
CA SER A 187 16.17 15.19 -0.47
C SER A 187 16.33 16.24 0.63
N SER A 188 15.24 16.66 1.29
CA SER A 188 15.30 17.62 2.41
C SER A 188 16.00 17.01 3.62
N VAL A 189 15.65 15.78 3.99
CA VAL A 189 16.23 15.09 5.16
C VAL A 189 17.69 14.74 4.91
N THR A 190 18.05 14.20 3.74
CA THR A 190 19.44 13.86 3.43
C THR A 190 20.32 15.09 3.34
N ARG A 191 19.83 16.18 2.74
CA ARG A 191 20.54 17.46 2.73
C ARG A 191 20.72 18.02 4.14
N GLY A 192 19.65 18.06 4.93
CA GLY A 192 19.70 18.52 6.31
C GLY A 192 20.62 17.67 7.19
N LEU A 193 20.61 16.34 7.04
CA LEU A 193 21.54 15.45 7.73
C LEU A 193 22.98 15.68 7.29
N LYS A 194 23.22 15.85 5.99
CA LYS A 194 24.56 16.11 5.45
C LYS A 194 25.13 17.43 5.99
N GLU A 195 24.33 18.50 5.97
CA GLU A 195 24.68 19.81 6.52
C GLU A 195 24.91 19.70 8.04
N PHE A 196 24.00 19.07 8.79
CA PHE A 196 24.16 18.83 10.22
C PHE A 196 25.44 18.07 10.57
N VAL A 197 25.75 17.00 9.82
CA VAL A 197 26.98 16.21 10.03
C VAL A 197 28.22 17.02 9.68
N ALA A 198 28.19 17.80 8.60
CA ALA A 198 29.31 18.66 8.21
C ALA A 198 29.58 19.75 9.25
N ASP A 199 28.53 20.38 9.78
CA ASP A 199 28.65 21.45 10.77
C ASP A 199 29.06 20.93 12.15
N ASN A 200 28.67 19.70 12.49
CA ASN A 200 28.84 19.13 13.83
C ASN A 200 29.79 17.91 13.87
N TYR A 201 30.64 17.70 12.86
CA TYR A 201 31.45 16.47 12.77
C TYR A 201 32.37 16.25 13.99
N LEU A 202 32.94 17.32 14.57
CA LEU A 202 33.76 17.24 15.79
C LEU A 202 32.93 16.82 17.02
N MET A 203 31.73 17.36 17.18
CA MET A 203 30.82 16.99 18.27
C MET A 203 30.35 15.54 18.12
N ILE A 204 29.97 15.13 16.90
CA ILE A 204 29.59 13.76 16.58
C ILE A 204 30.75 12.80 16.87
N LEU A 205 31.98 13.14 16.47
CA LEU A 205 33.17 12.35 16.77
C LEU A 205 33.38 12.21 18.28
N GLY A 206 33.24 13.29 19.05
CA GLY A 206 33.32 13.26 20.51
C GLY A 206 32.27 12.34 21.13
N VAL A 207 31.02 12.42 20.68
CA VAL A 207 29.93 11.52 21.13
C VAL A 207 30.21 10.07 20.75
N LEU A 208 30.74 9.80 19.55
CA LEU A 208 31.09 8.45 19.11
C LEU A 208 32.23 7.84 19.94
N VAL A 209 33.28 8.63 20.24
CA VAL A 209 34.38 8.18 21.11
C VAL A 209 33.86 7.90 22.53
N LEU A 210 33.02 8.78 23.07
CA LEU A 210 32.41 8.57 24.38
C LEU A 210 31.51 7.32 24.39
N ALA A 211 30.67 7.13 23.37
CA ALA A 211 29.83 5.95 23.20
C ALA A 211 30.67 4.67 23.08
N LEU A 212 31.83 4.72 22.42
CA LEU A 212 32.77 3.61 22.34
C LEU A 212 33.38 3.27 23.71
N VAL A 213 33.78 4.27 24.49
CA VAL A 213 34.27 4.08 25.87
C VAL A 213 33.18 3.45 26.74
N PHE A 214 31.95 3.97 26.68
CA PHE A 214 30.80 3.37 27.36
C PHE A 214 30.57 1.93 26.89
N TYR A 215 30.60 1.67 25.58
CA TYR A 215 30.43 0.31 25.07
C TYR A 215 31.50 -0.63 25.62
N VAL A 216 32.78 -0.25 25.63
CA VAL A 216 33.87 -1.08 26.16
C VAL A 216 33.71 -1.30 27.66
N MET A 217 33.37 -0.27 28.43
CA MET A 217 33.13 -0.37 29.88
C MET A 217 31.93 -1.27 30.21
N TYR A 218 30.84 -1.18 29.44
CA TYR A 218 29.57 -1.85 29.73
C TYR A 218 29.36 -3.15 28.94
N ARG A 219 30.27 -3.56 28.05
CA ARG A 219 30.11 -4.74 27.17
C ARG A 219 29.71 -6.01 27.92
N ALA A 220 30.28 -6.25 29.11
CA ALA A 220 29.99 -7.44 29.90
C ALA A 220 28.57 -7.40 30.49
N ARG A 221 28.17 -6.25 31.04
CA ARG A 221 26.82 -6.04 31.56
C ARG A 221 25.77 -6.11 30.46
N ILE A 222 26.06 -5.56 29.28
CA ILE A 222 25.18 -5.64 28.10
C ILE A 222 24.98 -7.11 27.69
N LYS A 223 26.07 -7.89 27.56
CA LYS A 223 25.98 -9.32 27.23
C LYS A 223 25.16 -10.10 28.27
N GLN A 224 25.37 -9.86 29.56
CA GLN A 224 24.57 -10.48 30.62
C GLN A 224 23.09 -10.11 30.50
N SER A 225 22.78 -8.85 30.28
CA SER A 225 21.40 -8.36 30.10
C SER A 225 20.73 -9.02 28.88
N ILE A 226 21.44 -9.17 27.76
CA ILE A 226 20.92 -9.87 26.57
C ILE A 226 20.62 -11.33 26.89
N ILE A 227 21.52 -12.04 27.57
CA ILE A 227 21.32 -13.45 27.95
C ILE A 227 20.13 -13.59 28.90
N LEU A 228 20.03 -12.74 29.92
CA LEU A 228 18.90 -12.74 30.86
C LEU A 228 17.56 -12.47 30.17
N ARG A 229 17.51 -11.50 29.24
CA ARG A 229 16.30 -11.25 28.44
C ARG A 229 15.94 -12.45 27.58
N LYS A 230 16.93 -13.15 27.01
CA LYS A 230 16.72 -14.35 26.22
C LYS A 230 16.18 -15.51 27.07
N ILE A 231 16.73 -15.72 28.27
CA ILE A 231 16.22 -16.71 29.23
C ILE A 231 14.76 -16.39 29.57
N LYS A 232 14.48 -15.15 29.97
CA LYS A 232 13.11 -14.72 30.31
C LYS A 232 12.14 -14.92 29.14
N LYS A 233 12.54 -14.59 27.91
CA LYS A 233 11.73 -14.83 26.71
C LYS A 233 11.42 -16.32 26.53
N LEU A 234 12.43 -17.19 26.65
CA LEU A 234 12.27 -18.64 26.55
C LEU A 234 11.36 -19.20 27.64
N GLU A 235 11.44 -18.68 28.86
CA GLU A 235 10.53 -19.04 29.96
C GLU A 235 9.08 -18.67 29.66
N THR A 236 8.83 -17.46 29.12
CA THR A 236 7.50 -17.03 28.69
C THR A 236 6.97 -17.90 27.54
N GLU A 237 7.81 -18.21 26.53
CA GLU A 237 7.43 -19.11 25.43
C GLU A 237 7.06 -20.51 25.96
N LYS A 238 7.83 -21.03 26.91
CA LYS A 238 7.54 -22.31 27.56
C LYS A 238 6.20 -22.30 28.30
N GLU A 239 5.86 -21.22 28.98
CA GLU A 239 4.58 -21.05 29.67
C GLU A 239 3.41 -21.05 28.67
N VAL A 240 3.52 -20.28 27.58
CA VAL A 240 2.52 -20.26 26.50
C VAL A 240 2.32 -21.66 25.90
N LEU A 241 3.41 -22.41 25.65
CA LEU A 241 3.33 -23.78 25.13
C LEU A 241 2.63 -24.73 26.10
N ARG A 242 2.87 -24.61 27.41
CA ARG A 242 2.17 -25.40 28.44
C ARG A 242 0.68 -25.11 28.44
N ASP A 243 0.28 -23.85 28.29
CA ASP A 243 -1.14 -23.48 28.24
C ASP A 243 -1.81 -23.95 26.95
N LEU A 244 -1.10 -23.95 25.82
CA LEU A 244 -1.58 -24.56 24.59
C LEU A 244 -1.76 -26.08 24.71
N ILE A 245 -0.86 -26.78 25.42
CA ILE A 245 -1.05 -28.21 25.73
C ILE A 245 -2.31 -28.41 26.58
N LYS A 246 -2.49 -27.65 27.66
CA LYS A 246 -3.70 -27.74 28.52
C LYS A 246 -4.98 -27.47 27.73
N LYS A 247 -4.98 -26.46 26.86
CA LYS A 247 -6.12 -26.14 25.99
C LYS A 247 -6.42 -27.29 25.03
N THR A 248 -5.39 -27.82 24.38
CA THR A 248 -5.51 -28.95 23.44
C THR A 248 -6.03 -30.21 24.15
N GLN A 249 -5.61 -30.46 25.39
CA GLN A 249 -6.14 -31.54 26.24
C GLN A 249 -7.62 -31.35 26.57
N LYS A 250 -8.06 -30.14 26.96
CA LYS A 250 -9.49 -29.85 27.18
C LYS A 250 -10.31 -30.04 25.91
N ASP A 251 -9.82 -29.53 24.79
CA ASP A 251 -10.49 -29.65 23.49
C ASP A 251 -10.67 -31.11 23.06
N TYR A 252 -9.72 -31.99 23.38
CA TYR A 252 -9.81 -33.43 23.13
C TYR A 252 -10.73 -34.15 24.13
N PHE A 253 -10.38 -34.12 25.42
CA PHE A 253 -11.00 -34.97 26.44
C PHE A 253 -12.36 -34.46 26.93
N GLN A 254 -12.59 -33.15 26.95
CA GLN A 254 -13.84 -32.59 27.48
C GLN A 254 -14.83 -32.28 26.36
N TYR A 255 -14.35 -31.67 25.28
CA TYR A 255 -15.23 -31.16 24.23
C TYR A 255 -15.31 -32.05 23.00
N GLY A 256 -14.41 -33.02 22.82
CA GLY A 256 -14.37 -33.87 21.62
C GLY A 256 -14.18 -33.09 20.31
N LYS A 257 -13.61 -31.87 20.36
CA LYS A 257 -13.52 -30.95 19.22
C LYS A 257 -12.42 -31.33 18.22
N ILE A 258 -11.49 -32.19 18.61
CA ILE A 258 -10.35 -32.57 17.78
C ILE A 258 -10.22 -34.10 17.72
N PRO A 259 -9.90 -34.68 16.54
CA PRO A 259 -9.64 -36.10 16.43
C PRO A 259 -8.30 -36.47 17.08
N GLU A 260 -8.17 -37.72 17.53
CA GLU A 260 -7.01 -38.23 18.28
C GLU A 260 -5.67 -38.02 17.56
N GLY A 261 -5.62 -38.26 16.25
CA GLY A 261 -4.40 -38.06 15.46
C GLY A 261 -3.90 -36.61 15.53
N ILE A 262 -4.80 -35.63 15.45
CA ILE A 262 -4.45 -34.20 15.53
C ILE A 262 -4.03 -33.83 16.96
N TYR A 263 -4.69 -34.39 17.98
CA TYR A 263 -4.28 -34.23 19.37
C TYR A 263 -2.84 -34.70 19.59
N ASN A 264 -2.51 -35.92 19.16
CA ASN A 264 -1.18 -36.52 19.32
C ASN A 264 -0.10 -35.73 18.56
N ILE A 265 -0.39 -35.26 17.35
CA ILE A 265 0.55 -34.44 16.57
C ILE A 265 0.85 -33.11 17.29
N ARG A 266 -0.19 -32.41 17.76
CA ARG A 266 -0.03 -31.11 18.43
C ARG A 266 0.71 -31.24 19.75
N THR A 267 0.32 -32.19 20.60
CA THR A 267 0.97 -32.41 21.90
C THR A 267 2.42 -32.84 21.74
N LYS A 268 2.73 -33.75 20.80
CA LYS A 268 4.11 -34.13 20.47
C LYS A 268 4.93 -32.93 20.04
N ARG A 269 4.43 -32.10 19.12
CA ARG A 269 5.13 -30.90 18.64
C ARG A 269 5.39 -29.90 19.76
N PHE A 270 4.41 -29.63 20.62
CA PHE A 270 4.61 -28.73 21.76
C PHE A 270 5.61 -29.30 22.78
N ALA A 271 5.58 -30.61 23.05
CA ALA A 271 6.54 -31.26 23.93
C ALA A 271 7.97 -31.19 23.38
N GLU A 272 8.16 -31.36 22.06
CA GLU A 272 9.45 -31.19 21.40
C GLU A 272 9.99 -29.77 21.55
N LEU A 273 9.16 -28.74 21.32
CA LEU A 273 9.54 -27.33 21.51
C LEU A 273 9.92 -27.02 22.97
N ILE A 274 9.14 -27.52 23.94
CA ILE A 274 9.46 -27.37 25.37
C ILE A 274 10.81 -28.02 25.68
N ARG A 275 11.07 -29.22 25.16
CA ARG A 275 12.34 -29.93 25.36
C ARG A 275 13.53 -29.12 24.81
N ASP A 276 13.36 -28.48 23.65
CA ASP A 276 14.42 -27.66 23.07
C ASP A 276 14.65 -26.37 23.87
N ILE A 277 13.60 -25.74 24.39
CA ILE A 277 13.72 -24.62 25.33
C ILE A 277 14.47 -25.06 26.60
N ASP A 278 14.11 -26.22 27.16
CA ASP A 278 14.73 -26.80 28.36
C ASP A 278 16.21 -27.15 28.17
N ARG A 279 16.64 -27.41 26.93
CA ARG A 279 18.06 -27.55 26.58
C ARG A 279 18.78 -26.21 26.43
N GLN A 280 18.12 -25.18 25.91
CA GLN A 280 18.74 -23.87 25.67
C GLN A 280 18.98 -23.06 26.95
N ILE A 281 18.04 -23.09 27.89
CA ILE A 281 18.15 -22.35 29.16
C ILE A 281 19.43 -22.71 29.95
N PRO A 282 19.78 -23.98 30.20
CA PRO A 282 21.00 -24.32 30.94
C PRO A 282 22.27 -23.89 30.20
N LEU A 283 22.31 -23.96 28.86
CA LEU A 283 23.44 -23.46 28.07
C LEU A 283 23.62 -21.94 28.24
N LEU A 284 22.52 -21.18 28.26
CA LEU A 284 22.55 -19.74 28.51
C LEU A 284 22.96 -19.42 29.95
N ASN A 285 22.53 -20.23 30.93
CA ASN A 285 22.94 -20.09 32.32
C ASN A 285 24.45 -20.38 32.49
N GLU A 286 24.99 -21.40 31.83
CA GLU A 286 26.42 -21.68 31.83
C GLU A 286 27.22 -20.52 31.24
N GLN A 287 26.77 -19.94 30.12
CA GLN A 287 27.37 -18.74 29.52
C GLN A 287 27.35 -17.55 30.49
N LEU A 288 26.25 -17.35 31.21
CA LEU A 288 26.10 -16.30 32.21
C LEU A 288 27.07 -16.49 33.38
N VAL A 289 27.24 -17.72 33.87
CA VAL A 289 28.21 -18.06 34.92
C VAL A 289 29.64 -17.80 34.43
N LYS A 290 29.99 -18.22 33.22
CA LYS A 290 31.31 -17.93 32.62
C LYS A 290 31.60 -16.43 32.55
N LEU A 291 30.62 -15.63 32.11
CA LEU A 291 30.75 -14.17 32.08
C LEU A 291 30.93 -13.57 33.49
N ASN A 292 30.24 -14.08 34.50
CA ASN A 292 30.40 -13.64 35.89
C ASN A 292 31.79 -13.97 36.46
N VAL A 293 32.34 -15.15 36.15
CA VAL A 293 33.70 -15.53 36.56
C VAL A 293 34.73 -14.60 35.91
N GLN A 294 34.63 -14.38 34.59
CA GLN A 294 35.52 -13.47 33.86
C GLN A 294 35.46 -12.03 34.41
N LEU A 295 34.26 -11.54 34.77
CA LEU A 295 34.09 -10.23 35.38
C LEU A 295 34.81 -10.16 36.74
N LYS A 296 34.65 -11.18 37.60
CA LYS A 296 35.32 -11.24 38.91
C LYS A 296 36.85 -11.32 38.79
N GLU A 297 37.36 -12.08 37.83
CA GLU A 297 38.81 -12.16 37.57
C GLU A 297 39.38 -10.82 37.09
N THR A 298 38.65 -10.11 36.24
CA THR A 298 39.05 -8.79 35.74
C THR A 298 39.13 -7.78 36.89
N ILE A 299 38.12 -7.74 37.76
CA ILE A 299 38.10 -6.85 38.95
C ILE A 299 39.27 -7.17 39.89
N LYS A 300 39.53 -8.46 40.19
CA LYS A 300 40.67 -8.88 41.03
C LYS A 300 42.01 -8.48 40.43
N LYS A 301 42.15 -8.51 39.11
CA LYS A 301 43.39 -8.10 38.42
C LYS A 301 43.60 -6.59 38.53
N GLU A 302 42.56 -5.79 38.35
CA GLU A 302 42.58 -4.34 38.52
C GLU A 302 42.94 -3.94 39.96
N GLU A 303 42.37 -4.61 40.98
CA GLU A 303 42.72 -4.40 42.40
C GLU A 303 44.18 -4.72 42.73
N LYS A 304 44.77 -5.72 42.07
CA LYS A 304 46.19 -6.07 42.24
C LYS A 304 47.08 -5.00 41.58
N LEU A 305 46.73 -4.56 40.37
CA LEU A 305 47.46 -3.51 39.66
C LEU A 305 47.46 -2.18 40.43
N GLY A 306 46.30 -1.76 40.96
CA GLY A 306 46.21 -0.53 41.77
C GLY A 306 47.08 -0.58 43.03
N ARG A 307 47.16 -1.74 43.70
CA ARG A 307 48.08 -1.92 44.85
C ARG A 307 49.54 -1.79 44.44
N VAL A 308 49.94 -2.39 43.31
CA VAL A 308 51.32 -2.28 42.79
C VAL A 308 51.68 -0.83 42.46
N GLU A 309 50.78 -0.08 41.84
CA GLU A 309 50.98 1.35 41.56
C GLU A 309 51.15 2.17 42.85
N GLU A 310 50.36 1.88 43.88
CA GLU A 310 50.48 2.52 45.19
C GLU A 310 51.85 2.24 45.84
N PHE A 311 52.32 0.98 45.78
CA PHE A 311 53.65 0.60 46.26
C PHE A 311 54.77 1.35 45.52
N ILE A 312 54.71 1.42 44.18
CA ILE A 312 55.69 2.16 43.36
C ILE A 312 55.71 3.65 43.73
N HIS A 313 54.54 4.24 44.00
CA HIS A 313 54.44 5.63 44.39
C HIS A 313 55.05 5.90 45.79
N ARG A 314 54.80 5.00 46.76
CA ARG A 314 55.42 5.06 48.10
C ARG A 314 56.95 4.93 48.01
N GLU A 315 57.46 4.01 47.20
CA GLU A 315 58.89 3.81 47.03
C GLU A 315 59.58 5.04 46.41
N LYS A 316 58.98 5.64 45.36
CA LYS A 316 59.48 6.89 44.76
C LYS A 316 59.51 8.05 45.77
N LYS A 317 58.52 8.17 46.66
CA LYS A 317 58.52 9.17 47.74
C LYS A 317 59.67 8.95 48.73
N VAL A 318 59.89 7.70 49.17
CA VAL A 318 61.01 7.33 50.06
C VAL A 318 62.37 7.63 49.41
N GLN A 319 62.53 7.29 48.12
CA GLN A 319 63.77 7.58 47.39
C GLN A 319 64.02 9.09 47.26
N ARG A 320 63.00 9.91 46.99
CA ARG A 320 63.11 11.38 46.96
C ARG A 320 63.50 11.94 48.32
N ALA A 321 62.91 11.45 49.41
CA ALA A 321 63.27 11.85 50.77
C ALA A 321 64.73 11.51 51.09
N LYS A 322 65.20 10.30 50.73
CA LYS A 322 66.61 9.90 50.88
C LYS A 322 67.58 10.78 50.06
N ARG A 323 67.19 11.19 48.85
CA ARG A 323 68.01 12.11 48.03
C ARG A 323 68.07 13.51 48.66
N ASN A 324 66.95 14.02 49.16
CA ASN A 324 66.91 15.32 49.83
C ASN A 324 67.70 15.34 51.15
N SER A 325 67.64 14.26 51.95
CA SER A 325 68.43 14.16 53.18
C SER A 325 69.94 14.07 52.90
N LYS A 326 70.35 13.34 51.85
CA LYS A 326 71.76 13.32 51.40
C LYS A 326 72.24 14.70 50.93
N LYS A 327 71.40 15.47 50.22
CA LYS A 327 71.72 16.85 49.81
C LYS A 327 71.86 17.80 51.01
N LEU A 328 71.00 17.67 52.02
CA LEU A 328 71.09 18.46 53.26
C LEU A 328 72.36 18.14 54.05
N ARG A 329 72.77 16.86 54.12
CA ARG A 329 74.03 16.47 54.78
C ARG A 329 75.27 17.00 54.06
N LYS A 330 75.25 17.15 52.73
CA LYS A 330 76.36 17.75 51.98
C LYS A 330 76.46 19.28 52.11
N LYS A 331 75.43 19.95 52.63
CA LYS A 331 75.43 21.40 52.85
C LYS A 331 75.87 21.82 54.26
N ARG A 332 76.03 20.85 55.17
CA ARG A 332 76.59 21.06 56.52
C ARG A 332 78.05 20.67 56.49
#